data_AF-A0A7U6Y8E4-F1
#
_entry.id   AF-A0A7U6Y8E4-F1
#
_cell.length_a   1.000
_cell.length_b   1.000
_cell.length_c   1.000
_cell.angle_alpha   90.00
_cell.angle_beta   90.00
_cell.angle_gamma   90.00
#
_symmetry.space_group_name_H-M   'P 1'
#
loop_
_entity.id
_entity.type
_entity.pdbx_description
1 polymer ?
#
loop_
_entity_poly.entity_id
_entity_poly.type
_entity_poly.pdbx_seq_one_letter_code
_entity_poly.pdbx_strand_id
1 'polypeptide(L)'
;MNERNNAEAHRVVLKRFEKARERRAAWEGHWQFSCWNANDPNRAKLEAVAVGNKIFDQCLRIARQAVDGELEDQVSGATHYHVEGLSPPWAKTREPVARLGRHVFYKDIG
;
A
#
# COMPACT_ATOMS: atom_id res chain seq x y z
N MET A 1 -5.05 -25.19 11.33
CA MET A 1 -5.13 -24.18 10.24
C MET A 1 -3.69 -23.92 9.80
N ASN A 2 -3.34 -24.22 8.55
CA ASN A 2 -2.01 -24.71 8.17
C ASN A 2 -0.98 -23.58 7.90
N GLU A 3 0.25 -23.73 8.40
CA GLU A 3 1.40 -22.80 8.25
C GLU A 3 1.72 -22.42 6.79
N ARG A 4 1.24 -23.20 5.82
CA ARG A 4 1.39 -22.97 4.37
C ARG A 4 0.66 -21.72 3.86
N ASN A 5 -0.43 -21.29 4.51
CA ASN A 5 -1.21 -20.12 4.06
C ASN A 5 -0.58 -18.79 4.53
N ASN A 6 0.09 -18.79 5.68
CA ASN A 6 0.81 -17.61 6.20
C ASN A 6 2.08 -17.33 5.35
N ALA A 7 2.75 -18.39 4.88
CA ALA A 7 3.90 -18.28 3.98
C ALA A 7 3.57 -17.65 2.60
N GLU A 8 2.30 -17.64 2.18
CA GLU A 8 1.87 -17.14 0.89
C GLU A 8 1.61 -15.61 0.90
N ALA A 9 0.97 -15.08 1.95
CA ALA A 9 0.73 -13.65 2.15
C ALA A 9 2.04 -12.87 2.38
N HIS A 10 2.91 -13.40 3.25
CA HIS A 10 4.28 -12.91 3.45
C HIS A 10 5.06 -12.85 2.13
N ARG A 11 4.90 -13.88 1.28
CA ARG A 11 5.52 -13.93 -0.04
C ARG A 11 5.00 -12.85 -0.99
N VAL A 12 3.76 -12.40 -0.89
CA VAL A 12 3.23 -11.39 -1.81
C VAL A 12 3.77 -9.99 -1.49
N VAL A 13 3.77 -9.56 -0.23
CA VAL A 13 4.27 -8.23 0.14
C VAL A 13 5.80 -8.18 0.04
N LEU A 14 6.51 -9.23 0.46
CA LEU A 14 7.96 -9.32 0.27
C LEU A 14 8.34 -9.48 -1.19
N LYS A 15 7.64 -10.30 -2.02
CA LYS A 15 7.87 -10.29 -3.47
C LYS A 15 7.54 -8.94 -4.10
N ARG A 16 6.54 -8.19 -3.62
CA ARG A 16 6.24 -6.85 -4.14
C ARG A 16 7.33 -5.86 -3.77
N PHE A 17 7.83 -5.91 -2.53
CA PHE A 17 8.95 -5.08 -2.07
C PHE A 17 10.27 -5.46 -2.76
N GLU A 18 10.60 -6.74 -2.88
CA GLU A 18 11.79 -7.22 -3.59
C GLU A 18 11.71 -6.96 -5.08
N LYS A 19 10.58 -7.23 -5.74
CA LYS A 19 10.38 -6.91 -7.16
C LYS A 19 10.36 -5.40 -7.41
N ALA A 20 9.91 -4.59 -6.45
CA ALA A 20 10.04 -3.12 -6.50
C ALA A 20 11.49 -2.66 -6.28
N ARG A 21 12.25 -3.34 -5.41
CA ARG A 21 13.68 -3.07 -5.18
C ARG A 21 14.58 -3.53 -6.33
N GLU A 22 14.31 -4.67 -6.95
CA GLU A 22 15.05 -5.23 -8.09
C GLU A 22 14.77 -4.44 -9.38
N ARG A 23 13.55 -3.91 -9.55
CA ARG A 23 13.19 -3.01 -10.65
C ARG A 23 13.55 -1.54 -10.39
N ARG A 24 14.66 -1.29 -9.69
CA ARG A 24 15.20 0.06 -9.43
C ARG A 24 15.41 0.91 -10.69
N ALA A 25 15.34 0.31 -11.88
CA ALA A 25 15.47 0.98 -13.18
C ALA A 25 14.16 1.08 -14.00
N ALA A 26 13.06 0.41 -13.63
CA ALA A 26 11.85 0.37 -14.48
C ALA A 26 10.60 0.98 -13.84
N TRP A 27 10.63 1.22 -12.52
CA TRP A 27 9.54 1.84 -11.78
C TRP A 27 10.14 2.92 -10.90
N GLU A 28 10.32 4.11 -11.48
CA GLU A 28 10.32 5.36 -10.71
C GLU A 28 8.92 5.51 -10.05
N GLY A 29 8.60 4.63 -9.11
CA GLY A 29 7.35 4.50 -8.37
C GLY A 29 7.17 5.62 -7.33
N HIS A 30 7.61 6.81 -7.70
CA HIS A 30 7.39 8.07 -7.00
C HIS A 30 5.89 8.42 -6.88
N TRP A 31 5.01 7.80 -7.67
CA TRP A 31 3.59 8.22 -7.70
C TRP A 31 2.62 7.34 -6.90
N GLN A 32 2.91 6.04 -6.71
CA GLN A 32 2.03 5.23 -5.84
C GLN A 32 2.17 5.60 -4.37
N PHE A 33 3.39 5.95 -3.94
CA PHE A 33 3.66 6.46 -2.59
C PHE A 33 4.26 7.86 -2.68
N SER A 34 3.40 8.85 -2.92
CA SER A 34 3.83 10.24 -3.15
C SER A 34 4.67 10.82 -2.00
N CYS A 35 4.46 10.31 -0.79
CA CYS A 35 5.20 10.70 0.41
C CYS A 35 6.72 10.49 0.31
N TRP A 36 7.23 9.73 -0.66
CA TRP A 36 8.66 9.58 -0.92
C TRP A 36 9.21 10.54 -1.99
N ASN A 37 8.37 11.37 -2.60
CA ASN A 37 8.82 12.37 -3.57
C ASN A 37 9.68 13.44 -2.92
N ALA A 38 10.69 13.92 -3.66
CA ALA A 38 11.67 14.89 -3.16
C ALA A 38 11.00 16.15 -2.56
N ASN A 39 9.89 16.59 -3.14
CA ASN A 39 9.18 17.81 -2.74
C ASN A 39 7.89 17.53 -1.94
N ASP A 40 7.62 16.29 -1.53
CA ASP A 40 6.42 15.99 -0.74
C ASP A 40 6.66 16.33 0.74
N PRO A 41 5.82 17.18 1.37
CA PRO A 41 6.02 17.60 2.76
C PRO A 41 5.91 16.45 3.77
N ASN A 42 5.37 15.29 3.39
CA ASN A 42 5.32 14.11 4.26
C ASN A 42 6.64 13.35 4.29
N ARG A 43 7.53 13.55 3.31
CA ARG A 43 8.85 12.90 3.28
C ARG A 43 9.67 13.23 4.52
N ALA A 44 9.81 14.52 4.81
CA ALA A 44 10.54 14.99 6.00
C ALA A 44 9.93 14.44 7.31
N LYS A 45 8.60 14.30 7.36
CA LYS A 45 7.92 13.72 8.53
C LYS A 45 8.26 12.24 8.70
N LEU A 46 8.28 11.48 7.61
CA LEU A 46 8.65 10.05 7.61
C LEU A 46 10.12 9.85 7.98
N GLU A 47 11.02 10.67 7.44
CA GLU A 47 12.45 10.64 7.73
C GLU A 47 12.76 11.02 9.19
N ALA A 48 11.95 11.88 9.80
CA ALA A 48 12.11 12.33 11.19
C ALA A 48 11.43 11.43 12.24
N VAL A 49 10.76 10.34 11.83
CA VAL A 49 10.11 9.43 12.79
C VAL A 49 11.16 8.77 13.69
N ALA A 50 11.02 8.96 14.99
CA ALA A 50 11.83 8.31 16.00
C ALA A 50 11.15 7.08 16.61
N VAL A 51 11.95 6.18 17.19
CA VAL A 51 11.48 5.06 18.01
C VAL A 51 10.63 5.58 19.17
N GLY A 52 9.49 4.93 19.43
CA GLY A 52 8.53 5.35 20.47
C GLY A 52 7.47 6.34 19.99
N ASN A 53 7.45 6.69 18.70
CA ASN A 53 6.32 7.40 18.11
C ASN A 53 5.09 6.47 18.08
N LYS A 54 4.15 6.70 18.99
CA LYS A 54 2.96 5.85 19.18
C LYS A 54 2.13 5.63 17.91
N ILE A 55 2.03 6.64 17.04
CA ILE A 55 1.27 6.56 15.79
C ILE A 55 2.02 5.66 14.81
N PHE A 56 3.33 5.90 14.64
CA PHE A 56 4.15 5.07 13.77
C PHE A 56 4.21 3.61 14.25
N ASP A 57 4.34 3.40 15.56
CA ASP A 57 4.31 2.07 16.17
C ASP A 57 2.98 1.36 15.91
N GLN A 58 1.86 2.09 15.95
CA GLN A 58 0.55 1.55 15.60
C GLN A 58 0.45 1.19 14.11
N CYS A 59 0.92 2.07 13.22
CA CYS A 59 1.00 1.78 11.79
C CYS A 59 1.85 0.54 11.53
N LEU A 60 2.99 0.40 12.20
CA LEU A 60 3.88 -0.75 12.04
C LEU A 60 3.23 -2.05 12.52
N ARG A 61 2.49 -2.03 13.64
CA ARG A 61 1.72 -3.19 14.10
C ARG A 61 0.68 -3.62 13.07
N ILE A 62 -0.15 -2.69 12.59
CA ILE A 62 -1.19 -2.98 11.59
C ILE A 62 -0.56 -3.50 10.30
N ALA A 63 0.55 -2.91 9.85
CA ALA A 63 1.26 -3.34 8.66
C ALA A 63 1.78 -4.79 8.79
N ARG A 64 2.29 -5.19 9.96
CA ARG A 64 2.69 -6.57 10.22
C ARG A 64 1.51 -7.52 10.13
N GLN A 65 0.41 -7.22 10.82
CA GLN A 65 -0.81 -8.03 10.75
C GLN A 65 -1.33 -8.19 9.32
N ALA A 66 -1.27 -7.12 8.50
CA ALA A 66 -1.66 -7.17 7.10
C ALA A 66 -0.76 -8.12 6.28
N VAL A 67 0.55 -8.10 6.53
CA VAL A 67 1.54 -8.97 5.87
C VAL A 67 1.38 -10.42 6.30
N ASP A 68 1.10 -10.65 7.58
CA ASP A 68 0.86 -11.96 8.19
C ASP A 68 -0.50 -12.56 7.79
N GLY A 69 -1.35 -11.79 7.10
CA GLY A 69 -2.69 -12.20 6.68
C GLY A 69 -3.70 -12.29 7.84
N GLU A 70 -3.43 -11.60 8.95
CA GLU A 70 -4.28 -11.58 10.14
C GLU A 70 -5.43 -10.56 10.03
N LEU A 71 -5.36 -9.63 9.07
CA LEU A 71 -6.43 -8.67 8.82
C LEU A 71 -7.41 -9.22 7.79
N GLU A 72 -8.69 -9.01 8.05
CA GLU A 72 -9.75 -9.22 7.06
C GLU A 72 -9.53 -8.31 5.85
N ASP A 73 -9.84 -8.82 4.66
CA ASP A 73 -9.76 -8.04 3.43
C ASP A 73 -10.93 -7.05 3.34
N GLN A 74 -10.67 -5.83 3.77
CA GLN A 74 -11.65 -4.73 3.73
C GLN A 74 -11.74 -4.03 2.36
N VAL A 75 -10.88 -4.41 1.41
CA VAL A 75 -10.78 -3.73 0.10
C VAL A 75 -11.07 -4.66 -1.08
N SER A 76 -11.58 -5.87 -0.81
CA SER A 76 -12.04 -6.84 -1.82
C SER A 76 -10.99 -7.14 -2.89
N GLY A 77 -9.75 -7.35 -2.45
CA GLY A 77 -8.61 -7.71 -3.30
C GLY A 77 -8.09 -6.56 -4.17
N ALA A 78 -8.45 -5.31 -3.86
CA ALA A 78 -8.00 -4.16 -4.62
C ALA A 78 -6.47 -4.06 -4.73
N THR A 79 -6.01 -3.68 -5.91
CA THR A 79 -4.58 -3.49 -6.21
C THR A 79 -4.23 -2.03 -6.48
N HIS A 80 -5.24 -1.19 -6.67
CA HIS A 80 -5.10 0.23 -6.98
C HIS A 80 -6.09 1.05 -6.18
N TYR A 81 -5.73 2.29 -5.89
CA TYR A 81 -6.62 3.23 -5.23
C TYR A 81 -6.33 4.66 -5.67
N HIS A 82 -7.28 5.56 -5.43
CA HIS A 82 -7.04 6.99 -5.44
C HIS A 82 -7.75 7.67 -4.28
N VAL A 83 -7.33 8.90 -3.97
CA VAL A 83 -8.03 9.75 -2.99
C VAL A 83 -9.20 10.43 -3.67
N GLU A 84 -10.35 10.43 -3.02
CA GLU A 84 -11.56 11.13 -3.44
C GLU A 84 -11.25 12.61 -3.77
N GLY A 85 -11.73 13.04 -4.94
CA GLY A 85 -11.41 14.33 -5.54
C GLY A 85 -10.30 14.27 -6.61
N LEU A 86 -9.57 13.15 -6.72
CA LEU A 86 -8.65 12.88 -7.81
C LEU A 86 -9.30 11.96 -8.85
N SER A 87 -9.11 12.26 -10.13
CA SER A 87 -9.66 11.47 -11.24
C SER A 87 -8.54 10.99 -12.18
N PRO A 88 -7.78 9.96 -11.77
CA PRO A 88 -6.73 9.42 -12.62
C PRO A 88 -7.35 8.76 -13.87
N PRO A 89 -6.71 8.86 -15.06
CA PRO A 89 -7.28 8.33 -16.31
C PRO A 89 -7.66 6.84 -16.24
N TRP A 90 -6.86 6.01 -15.56
CA TRP A 90 -7.10 4.58 -15.41
C TRP A 90 -8.37 4.24 -14.61
N ALA A 91 -8.87 5.17 -13.79
CA ALA A 91 -10.07 4.97 -12.96
C ALA A 91 -11.37 5.33 -13.68
N LYS A 92 -11.30 6.12 -14.77
CA LYS A 92 -12.51 6.71 -15.40
C LYS A 92 -13.49 5.67 -15.95
N THR A 93 -13.00 4.51 -16.36
CA THR A 93 -13.81 3.44 -16.99
C THR A 93 -13.88 2.19 -16.12
N ARG A 94 -13.61 2.30 -14.83
CA ARG A 94 -13.50 1.16 -13.91
C ARG A 94 -14.45 1.36 -12.74
N GLU A 95 -15.09 0.27 -12.33
CA GLU A 95 -15.97 0.29 -11.16
C GLU A 95 -15.15 0.10 -9.88
N PRO A 96 -15.33 0.97 -8.86
CA PRO A 96 -14.75 0.76 -7.55
C PRO A 96 -15.25 -0.53 -6.90
N VAL A 97 -14.36 -1.22 -6.18
CA VAL A 97 -14.72 -2.42 -5.41
C VAL A 97 -14.88 -2.16 -3.91
N ALA A 98 -14.28 -1.07 -3.41
CA ALA A 98 -14.42 -0.66 -2.02
C ALA A 98 -14.18 0.84 -1.85
N ARG A 99 -14.66 1.38 -0.73
CA ARG A 99 -14.37 2.74 -0.27
C ARG A 99 -14.05 2.69 1.22
N LEU A 100 -12.89 3.22 1.62
CA LEU A 100 -12.47 3.32 3.02
C LEU A 100 -12.01 4.74 3.32
N GLY A 101 -12.77 5.44 4.14
CA GLY A 101 -12.59 6.89 4.32
C GLY A 101 -12.64 7.61 2.98
N ARG A 102 -11.59 8.38 2.67
CA ARG A 102 -11.45 9.12 1.41
C ARG A 102 -10.76 8.32 0.29
N HIS A 103 -10.53 7.03 0.46
CA HIS A 103 -9.86 6.22 -0.55
C HIS A 103 -10.87 5.37 -1.32
N VAL A 104 -10.77 5.41 -2.64
CA VAL A 104 -11.58 4.63 -3.57
C VAL A 104 -10.70 3.55 -4.17
N PHE A 105 -11.11 2.29 -4.04
CA PHE A 105 -10.30 1.11 -4.34
C PHE A 105 -10.80 0.38 -5.58
N TYR A 106 -9.86 -0.16 -6.36
CA TYR A 106 -10.10 -0.82 -7.64
C TYR A 106 -9.29 -2.12 -7.74
N LYS A 107 -9.87 -3.10 -8.44
CA LYS A 107 -9.20 -4.34 -8.83
C LYS A 107 -8.96 -4.37 -10.35
N ASP A 108 -8.12 -5.28 -10.80
CA ASP A 108 -7.90 -5.59 -12.22
C ASP A 108 -7.53 -4.36 -13.09
N ILE A 109 -6.77 -3.44 -12.50
CA ILE A 109 -6.13 -2.34 -13.22
C ILE A 109 -4.79 -2.85 -13.75
N GLY A 110 -4.72 -3.04 -15.07
CA GLY A 110 -3.59 -3.59 -15.81
C GLY A 110 -3.91 -3.62 -17.30
#